data_AF-A0A949X6Q7-F1
#
_entry.id   AF-A0A949X6Q7-F1
#
_cell.length_a   1.000
_cell.length_b   1.000
_cell.length_c   1.000
_cell.angle_alpha   90.00
_cell.angle_beta   90.00
_cell.angle_gamma   90.00
#
_symmetry.space_group_name_H-M   'P 1'
#
loop_
_entity.id
_entity.type
_entity.pdbx_description
1 polymer ?
#
loop_
_entity_poly.entity_id
_entity_poly.type
_entity_poly.pdbx_seq_one_letter_code
_entity_poly.pdbx_strand_id
1 'polypeptide(L)'
;MSTRKAPPVATAALTGKRRLSAAPAPEIHVFLATAIARDPAATSCAPGEPHSLLIFCRQPEGEAPDERLARMSASASGWSEIRLERSKRLPVTAQPAEAVLRAAFLEALQEGFAVVAHRRREDRSAHDSAERKKKKPRR
;
A
#
# COMPACT_ATOMS: atom_id res chain seq x y z
N MET A 1 29.35 1.54 70.49
CA MET A 1 29.27 0.23 69.81
C MET A 1 28.21 0.28 68.71
N SER A 2 28.61 0.13 67.45
CA SER A 2 27.84 -0.46 66.31
C SER A 2 28.27 0.16 64.99
N THR A 3 29.30 -0.42 64.39
CA THR A 3 29.73 -0.16 63.01
C THR A 3 28.86 -0.98 62.05
N ARG A 4 28.06 -0.32 61.20
CA ARG A 4 27.33 -1.01 60.13
C ARG A 4 28.22 -1.10 58.88
N LYS A 5 28.63 -2.34 58.58
CA LYS A 5 29.41 -2.74 57.41
C LYS A 5 28.46 -2.97 56.23
N ALA A 6 28.56 -2.16 55.18
CA ALA A 6 27.78 -2.32 53.95
C ALA A 6 28.41 -3.40 53.04
N PRO A 7 27.62 -4.23 52.33
CA PRO A 7 28.14 -5.23 51.39
C PRO A 7 28.41 -4.62 49.99
N PRO A 8 29.37 -5.20 49.22
CA PRO A 8 29.67 -4.78 47.86
C PRO A 8 28.63 -5.31 46.86
N VAL A 9 28.04 -4.42 46.07
CA VAL A 9 27.17 -4.77 44.94
C VAL A 9 28.06 -5.25 43.78
N ALA A 10 27.98 -6.53 43.46
CA ALA A 10 28.65 -7.11 42.30
C ALA A 10 27.90 -6.70 41.02
N THR A 11 28.50 -5.83 40.22
CA THR A 11 28.03 -5.45 38.89
C THR A 11 28.45 -6.55 37.90
N ALA A 12 27.57 -7.53 37.67
CA ALA A 12 27.78 -8.53 36.63
C ALA A 12 27.56 -7.89 35.25
N ALA A 13 28.66 -7.65 34.53
CA ALA A 13 28.65 -7.21 33.15
C ALA A 13 28.15 -8.35 32.24
N LEU A 14 26.87 -8.30 31.87
CA LEU A 14 26.31 -9.13 30.81
C LEU A 14 26.73 -8.56 29.45
N THR A 15 27.96 -8.87 29.02
CA THR A 15 28.41 -8.63 27.64
C THR A 15 27.85 -9.71 26.72
N GLY A 16 26.52 -9.73 26.58
CA GLY A 16 25.86 -10.49 25.53
C GLY A 16 26.12 -9.80 24.20
N LYS A 17 27.06 -10.32 23.39
CA LYS A 17 27.18 -9.97 21.98
C LYS A 17 25.88 -10.38 21.29
N ARG A 18 24.89 -9.48 21.27
CA ARG A 18 23.70 -9.57 20.41
C ARG A 18 24.23 -9.64 18.98
N ARG A 19 24.34 -10.86 18.44
CA ARG A 19 24.45 -11.05 16.99
C ARG A 19 23.20 -10.38 16.44
N LEU A 20 23.38 -9.25 15.77
CA LEU A 20 22.37 -8.68 14.90
C LEU A 20 22.12 -9.76 13.85
N SER A 21 21.14 -10.63 14.09
CA SER A 21 20.57 -11.45 13.05
C SER A 21 20.13 -10.46 11.99
N ALA A 22 20.79 -10.47 10.82
CA ALA A 22 20.40 -9.66 9.69
C ALA A 22 18.89 -9.83 9.53
N ALA A 23 18.15 -8.74 9.73
CA ALA A 23 16.71 -8.78 9.56
C ALA A 23 16.45 -9.28 8.14
N PRO A 24 15.48 -10.20 7.94
CA PRO A 24 15.12 -10.65 6.60
C PRO A 24 14.85 -9.42 5.74
N ALA A 25 15.31 -9.45 4.48
CA ALA A 25 15.08 -8.32 3.59
C ALA A 25 13.55 -8.09 3.48
N PRO A 26 13.09 -6.84 3.39
CA PRO A 26 11.67 -6.59 3.16
C PRO A 26 11.30 -6.97 1.72
N GLU A 27 10.05 -7.32 1.46
CA GLU A 27 9.42 -7.43 0.14
C GLU A 27 8.21 -6.49 0.07
N ILE A 28 7.81 -6.10 -1.15
CA ILE A 28 6.60 -5.30 -1.36
C ILE A 28 5.48 -6.18 -1.89
N HIS A 29 4.39 -6.25 -1.16
CA HIS A 29 3.17 -6.93 -1.59
C HIS A 29 2.21 -5.89 -2.15
N VAL A 30 1.75 -6.14 -3.37
CA VAL A 30 0.78 -5.28 -4.06
C VAL A 30 -0.56 -5.98 -4.10
N PHE A 31 -1.59 -5.31 -3.60
CA PHE A 31 -2.96 -5.78 -3.64
C PHE A 31 -3.77 -4.92 -4.61
N LEU A 32 -4.48 -5.59 -5.52
CA LEU A 32 -5.55 -4.98 -6.28
C LEU A 32 -6.82 -5.04 -5.44
N ALA A 33 -7.49 -3.90 -5.29
CA ALA A 33 -8.72 -3.80 -4.51
C ALA A 33 -9.73 -2.86 -5.16
N THR A 34 -10.99 -2.98 -4.74
CA THR A 34 -12.02 -1.96 -4.96
C THR A 34 -12.45 -1.37 -3.63
N ALA A 35 -12.63 -0.06 -3.54
CA ALA A 35 -13.06 0.61 -2.33
C ALA A 35 -13.84 1.89 -2.64
N ILE A 36 -14.47 2.48 -1.63
CA ILE A 36 -15.19 3.75 -1.72
C ILE A 36 -14.39 4.82 -0.96
N ALA A 37 -14.25 6.01 -1.54
CA ALA A 37 -13.61 7.12 -0.84
C ALA A 37 -14.53 7.64 0.29
N ARG A 38 -14.04 7.69 1.53
CA ARG A 38 -14.79 8.24 2.68
C ARG A 38 -14.75 9.76 2.72
N ASP A 39 -13.59 10.34 2.40
CA ASP A 39 -13.33 11.76 2.60
C ASP A 39 -12.66 12.37 1.34
N PRO A 40 -13.25 13.44 0.74
CA PRO A 40 -12.65 14.14 -0.39
C PRO A 40 -11.26 14.73 -0.08
N ALA A 41 -11.00 15.12 1.17
CA ALA A 41 -9.76 15.79 1.55
C ALA A 41 -8.55 14.84 1.55
N ALA A 42 -8.79 13.54 1.78
CA ALA A 42 -7.72 12.56 1.95
C ALA A 42 -7.22 11.95 0.62
N THR A 43 -8.06 11.89 -0.42
CA THR A 43 -7.81 10.98 -1.57
C THR A 43 -7.86 11.65 -2.94
N SER A 44 -8.09 12.96 -3.04
CA SER A 44 -8.33 13.68 -4.31
C SER A 44 -9.47 13.10 -5.17
N CYS A 45 -10.20 12.12 -4.64
CA CYS A 45 -11.27 11.37 -5.27
C CYS A 45 -12.63 11.89 -4.78
N ALA A 46 -13.66 11.70 -5.59
CA ALA A 46 -15.03 12.06 -5.20
C ALA A 46 -15.52 11.09 -4.11
N PRO A 47 -16.07 11.58 -2.99
CA PRO A 47 -16.57 10.73 -1.92
C PRO A 47 -17.78 9.93 -2.40
N GLY A 48 -17.89 8.68 -1.94
CA GLY A 48 -19.01 7.80 -2.29
C GLY A 48 -18.88 7.08 -3.64
N GLU A 49 -17.91 7.42 -4.48
CA GLU A 49 -17.66 6.70 -5.73
C GLU A 49 -16.80 5.43 -5.49
N PRO A 50 -17.08 4.32 -6.20
CA PRO A 50 -16.23 3.14 -6.17
C PRO A 50 -14.97 3.36 -7.04
N HIS A 51 -13.81 3.07 -6.47
CA HIS A 51 -12.50 3.19 -7.11
C HIS A 51 -11.73 1.88 -7.06
N SER A 52 -10.90 1.65 -8.09
CA SER A 52 -9.89 0.61 -8.07
C SER A 52 -8.63 1.14 -7.37
N LEU A 53 -8.10 0.36 -6.44
CA LEU A 53 -6.92 0.69 -5.65
C LEU A 53 -5.79 -0.29 -5.93
N LEU A 54 -4.57 0.23 -5.89
CA LEU A 54 -3.36 -0.55 -5.70
C LEU A 54 -2.78 -0.22 -4.33
N ILE A 55 -2.72 -1.22 -3.46
CA ILE A 55 -2.22 -1.07 -2.10
C ILE A 55 -0.86 -1.77 -2.04
N PHE A 56 0.18 -1.01 -1.74
CA PHE A 56 1.54 -1.49 -1.56
C PHE A 56 1.79 -1.65 -0.07
N CYS A 57 2.23 -2.83 0.37
CA CYS A 57 2.56 -3.12 1.76
C CYS A 57 3.96 -3.72 1.86
N ARG A 58 4.79 -3.20 2.77
CA ARG A 58 6.09 -3.78 3.09
C ARG A 58 5.90 -4.93 4.07
N GLN A 59 6.36 -6.11 3.68
CA GLN A 59 6.30 -7.32 4.51
C GLN A 59 7.68 -7.99 4.58
N PRO A 60 7.96 -8.84 5.57
CA PRO A 60 9.18 -9.66 5.57
C PRO A 60 9.22 -10.60 4.35
N GLU A 61 10.41 -10.80 3.78
CA GLU A 61 10.61 -11.68 2.63
C GLU A 61 10.10 -13.09 2.88
N GLY A 62 9.38 -13.63 1.90
CA GLY A 62 8.86 -15.01 1.93
C GLY A 62 7.51 -15.15 2.65
N GLU A 63 7.06 -14.17 3.41
CA GLU A 63 5.77 -14.24 4.10
C GLU A 63 4.56 -14.26 3.14
N ALA A 64 3.45 -14.79 3.62
CA ALA A 64 2.19 -14.74 2.89
C ALA A 64 1.68 -13.28 2.81
N PRO A 65 0.96 -12.90 1.74
CA PRO A 65 0.33 -11.59 1.66
C PRO A 65 -0.60 -11.32 2.85
N ASP A 66 -0.33 -10.26 3.61
CA ASP A 66 -1.15 -9.87 4.75
C ASP A 66 -2.31 -8.97 4.29
N GLU A 67 -3.45 -9.60 4.04
CA GLU A 67 -4.68 -8.90 3.68
C GLU A 67 -5.18 -7.95 4.77
N ARG A 68 -4.94 -8.28 6.05
CA ARG A 68 -5.39 -7.43 7.16
C ARG A 68 -4.60 -6.14 7.16
N LEU A 69 -3.28 -6.21 6.97
CA LEU A 69 -2.42 -5.04 6.82
C LEU A 69 -2.90 -4.17 5.65
N ALA A 70 -3.14 -4.76 4.48
CA ALA A 70 -3.63 -4.02 3.31
C ALA A 70 -4.95 -3.27 3.57
N ARG A 71 -5.93 -3.93 4.21
CA ARG A 71 -7.21 -3.30 4.56
C ARG A 71 -7.04 -2.19 5.60
N MET A 72 -6.18 -2.40 6.60
CA MET A 72 -5.90 -1.39 7.62
C MET A 72 -5.23 -0.15 7.00
N SER A 73 -4.22 -0.34 6.16
CA SER A 73 -3.54 0.73 5.44
C SER A 73 -4.50 1.52 4.56
N ALA A 74 -5.33 0.84 3.74
CA ALA A 74 -6.34 1.52 2.93
C ALA A 74 -7.39 2.24 3.80
N SER A 75 -7.85 1.65 4.90
CA SER A 75 -8.78 2.35 5.79
C SER A 75 -8.15 3.58 6.44
N ALA A 76 -6.86 3.53 6.77
CA ALA A 76 -6.12 4.67 7.33
C ALA A 76 -5.96 5.80 6.30
N SER A 77 -5.83 5.45 5.02
CA SER A 77 -5.81 6.40 3.89
C SER A 77 -7.20 6.91 3.47
N GLY A 78 -8.26 6.67 4.27
CA GLY A 78 -9.59 7.24 4.03
C GLY A 78 -10.50 6.42 3.12
N TRP A 79 -10.26 5.12 2.97
CA TRP A 79 -11.11 4.23 2.15
C TRP A 79 -12.10 3.40 2.99
N SER A 80 -13.29 3.12 2.45
CA SER A 80 -14.31 2.20 2.98
C SER A 80 -14.62 1.06 2.01
N GLU A 81 -15.33 0.04 2.50
CA GLU A 81 -15.83 -1.08 1.68
C GLU A 81 -14.74 -1.77 0.85
N ILE A 82 -13.55 -1.86 1.42
CA ILE A 82 -12.36 -2.39 0.75
C ILE A 82 -12.54 -3.88 0.48
N ARG A 83 -12.57 -4.25 -0.80
CA ARG A 83 -12.60 -5.63 -1.29
C ARG A 83 -11.29 -5.91 -2.02
N LEU A 84 -10.50 -6.82 -1.47
CA LEU A 84 -9.26 -7.27 -2.11
C LEU A 84 -9.60 -8.31 -3.17
N GLU A 85 -9.05 -8.16 -4.37
CA GLU A 85 -9.31 -9.06 -5.49
C GLU A 85 -8.13 -9.99 -5.76
N ARG A 86 -6.92 -9.43 -5.78
CA ARG A 86 -5.68 -10.13 -6.14
C ARG A 86 -4.51 -9.56 -5.36
N SER A 87 -3.47 -10.37 -5.18
CA SER A 87 -2.20 -9.93 -4.63
C SER A 87 -1.03 -10.42 -5.47
N LYS A 88 0.06 -9.68 -5.46
CA LYS A 88 1.31 -10.03 -6.12
C LYS A 88 2.49 -9.57 -5.26
N ARG A 89 3.52 -10.40 -5.18
CA ARG A 89 4.79 -10.04 -4.54
C ARG A 89 5.70 -9.36 -5.56
N LEU A 90 6.33 -8.27 -5.15
CA LEU A 90 7.34 -7.56 -5.89
C LEU A 90 8.65 -7.57 -5.09
N PRO A 91 9.78 -7.97 -5.72
CA PRO A 91 11.08 -7.84 -5.08
C PRO A 91 11.40 -6.36 -4.89
N VAL A 92 12.25 -6.03 -3.90
CA VAL A 92 12.72 -4.65 -3.64
C VAL A 92 13.41 -4.03 -4.84
N THR A 93 14.00 -4.87 -5.69
CA THR A 93 14.68 -4.45 -6.92
C THR A 93 13.73 -4.15 -8.08
N ALA A 94 12.42 -4.34 -7.91
CA ALA A 94 11.44 -4.02 -8.93
C ALA A 94 11.46 -2.52 -9.26
N GLN A 95 11.37 -2.21 -10.55
CA GLN A 95 11.25 -0.83 -11.04
C GLN A 95 9.98 -0.69 -11.85
N PRO A 96 8.84 -0.32 -11.23
CA PRO A 96 7.60 -0.07 -11.95
C PRO A 96 7.84 0.98 -13.06
N ALA A 97 7.37 0.69 -14.27
CA ALA A 97 7.59 1.56 -15.42
C ALA A 97 6.93 2.93 -15.21
N GLU A 98 5.68 2.94 -14.77
CA GLU A 98 4.92 4.18 -14.53
C GLU A 98 5.43 4.96 -13.32
N ALA A 99 5.55 6.27 -13.49
CA ALA A 99 6.09 7.17 -12.47
C ALA A 99 5.27 7.15 -11.17
N VAL A 100 3.94 7.11 -11.27
CA VAL A 100 3.04 7.06 -10.09
C VAL A 100 3.23 5.76 -9.30
N LEU A 101 3.30 4.63 -10.00
CA LEU A 101 3.52 3.33 -9.35
C LEU A 101 4.91 3.24 -8.72
N ARG A 102 5.91 3.85 -9.36
CA ARG A 102 7.27 3.92 -8.81
C ARG A 102 7.34 4.78 -7.56
N ALA A 103 6.67 5.93 -7.55
CA ALA A 103 6.59 6.79 -6.38
C ALA A 103 5.94 6.06 -5.19
N ALA A 104 4.79 5.43 -5.43
CA ALA A 104 4.10 4.65 -4.40
C ALA A 104 4.91 3.44 -3.90
N PHE A 105 5.66 2.78 -4.80
CA PHE A 105 6.55 1.69 -4.41
C PHE A 105 7.68 2.18 -3.48
N LEU A 106 8.29 3.32 -3.79
CA LEU A 106 9.33 3.92 -2.96
C LEU A 106 8.78 4.41 -1.62
N GLU A 107 7.59 5.00 -1.61
CA GLU A 107 6.88 5.41 -0.40
C GLU A 107 6.59 4.18 0.49
N ALA A 108 6.08 3.09 -0.08
CA ALA A 108 5.84 1.87 0.67
C ALA A 108 7.12 1.24 1.25
N LEU A 109 8.27 1.38 0.56
CA LEU A 109 9.56 0.95 1.12
C LEU A 109 9.97 1.78 2.34
N GLN A 110 9.66 3.08 2.35
CA GLN A 110 10.03 4.02 3.42
C GLN A 110 9.04 3.95 4.59
N GLU A 111 7.76 4.24 4.32
CA GLU A 111 6.68 4.37 5.31
C GLU A 111 6.02 3.03 5.68
N GLY A 112 6.30 1.98 4.91
CA GLY A 112 5.76 0.63 5.13
C GLY A 112 4.48 0.33 4.34
N PHE A 113 3.79 1.34 3.82
CA PHE A 113 2.69 1.15 2.88
C PHE A 113 2.48 2.37 1.99
N ALA A 114 1.76 2.19 0.87
CA ALA A 114 1.27 3.28 0.02
C ALA A 114 -0.02 2.85 -0.68
N VAL A 115 -0.90 3.79 -1.01
CA VAL A 115 -2.18 3.51 -1.68
C VAL A 115 -2.31 4.40 -2.90
N VAL A 116 -2.51 3.78 -4.07
CA VAL A 116 -2.76 4.48 -5.33
C VAL A 116 -4.18 4.21 -5.77
N ALA A 117 -4.96 5.27 -5.96
CA ALA A 117 -6.29 5.17 -6.55
C ALA A 117 -6.21 5.36 -8.06
N HIS A 118 -6.82 4.45 -8.81
CA HIS A 118 -7.00 4.58 -10.25
C HIS A 118 -8.45 4.95 -10.52
N ARG A 119 -8.68 6.16 -11.05
CA ARG A 119 -9.98 6.53 -11.59
C ARG A 119 -10.16 5.81 -12.92
N ARG A 120 -11.18 4.96 -13.03
CA ARG A 120 -11.62 4.49 -14.34
C ARG A 120 -12.12 5.71 -15.08
N ARG A 121 -11.29 6.33 -15.93
CA ARG A 121 -11.79 7.31 -16.88
C ARG A 121 -12.82 6.56 -17.73
N GLU A 122 -14.08 6.89 -17.56
CA GLU A 122 -15.11 6.55 -18.53
C GLU A 122 -14.87 7.36 -19.80
N ASP A 123 -13.75 7.15 -20.49
CA ASP A 123 -13.55 7.62 -21.87
C ASP A 123 -14.34 6.71 -22.84
N ARG A 124 -15.61 6.44 -22.52
CA ARG A 124 -16.60 5.83 -23.44
C ARG A 124 -17.54 6.90 -24.01
N SER A 125 -16.99 8.02 -24.50
CA SER A 125 -17.84 9.10 -25.04
C SER A 125 -17.26 9.83 -26.24
N ALA A 126 -16.44 9.17 -27.08
CA ALA A 126 -15.89 9.85 -28.26
C ALA A 126 -15.84 9.03 -29.56
N HIS A 127 -16.30 7.78 -29.62
CA HIS A 127 -16.13 6.97 -30.84
C HIS A 127 -17.38 6.28 -31.41
N ASP A 128 -18.61 6.66 -31.01
CA ASP A 128 -19.83 5.99 -31.54
C ASP A 128 -20.93 6.93 -32.07
N SER A 129 -20.62 8.19 -32.40
CA SER A 129 -21.63 9.14 -32.95
C SER A 129 -21.34 9.66 -34.37
N ALA A 130 -20.28 9.19 -35.03
CA ALA A 130 -19.90 9.70 -36.36
C ALA A 130 -20.59 9.01 -37.56
N GLU A 131 -21.36 7.93 -37.36
CA GLU A 131 -21.91 7.13 -38.48
C GLU A 131 -23.44 7.20 -38.61
N ARG A 132 -24.03 8.37 -38.39
CA ARG A 132 -25.45 8.63 -38.73
C ARG A 132 -25.65 9.90 -39.55
N LYS A 133 -24.84 10.12 -40.58
CA LYS A 133 -25.17 11.06 -41.67
C LYS A 133 -24.73 10.49 -43.01
N LYS A 134 -25.61 9.70 -43.67
CA LYS A 134 -25.71 9.56 -45.15
C LYS A 134 -26.77 8.49 -45.51
N LYS A 135 -28.05 8.80 -45.31
CA LYS A 135 -29.11 8.16 -46.12
C LYS A 135 -29.87 9.27 -46.85
N LYS A 136 -29.45 9.50 -48.09
CA LYS A 136 -30.07 10.41 -49.06
C LYS A 136 -31.54 10.01 -49.27
N PRO A 137 -32.48 10.96 -49.36
CA PRO A 137 -33.80 10.69 -49.89
C PRO A 137 -33.68 10.52 -51.41
N ARG A 138 -34.18 9.40 -51.95
CA ARG A 138 -34.49 9.31 -53.38
C ARG A 138 -35.96 9.68 -53.54
N ARG A 139 -36.16 10.65 -54.44
CA ARG A 139 -37.43 11.17 -54.92
C ARG A 139 -38.31 10.07 -55.49
#